data_AF-A0A9W4TNX7-F1
#
_entry.id   AF-A0A9W4TNX7-F1
#
_cell.length_a   1.000
_cell.length_b   1.000
_cell.length_c   1.000
_cell.angle_alpha   90.00
_cell.angle_beta   90.00
_cell.angle_gamma   90.00
#
_symmetry.space_group_name_H-M   'P 1'
#
loop_
_entity.id
_entity.type
_entity.pdbx_description
1 polymer ?
#
loop_
_entity_poly.entity_id
_entity_poly.type
_entity_poly.pdbx_seq_one_letter_code
_entity_poly.pdbx_strand_id
1 'polypeptide(L)'
;MSENTTDQTDVILEDALQNDPITIDDSAYTPITGSKKPIQLDDKNYLLKLGNKSDITGGNGNNTITQHGSYAKVTLGDGDNNLSENYGGYNTYIFGNGNNTITSGNPTNNIYILGDGNNHIEARGGNTTIGDGNNDVDVRSGNVTIGGGDNTIRTWQGGNAIVGNGNNTITIGSDNMVIGNGNNTITYGSGNTTIGGGNNIINYGLGNLHVGDGDNSFNIRGTNVTVGGGNNQFVTGNGSDNIHIGSGNATITATMGMHTITGGSANSYIAATINGGSNAVDLTGNVNLVYGRGNDNSPLNVNGNATISGLQTDQTVSINGKSIFNNVLIKNLDLNGNTTITGGVDTNISLLRGNYDSKSLLTNSINTTVNALYGNIDVDGGHSNQFNYINGNINLSSASATVNYFTGGTANIKGSGYSNTTFKTFSKEDSIFTAGDGNETLNGSGSSGAFAVYANVDQKTSEERTALTAIGGSGDDTLTAGSGDSVFTGGTGSNLFAFTKENVAGGTTVITDFSASRDNQIALFDYGLNRNSLSKLLKSSQNNAHGDAVLNLENHSVTLQGVSVSDLNTNQFFIYNNK
;
A
#
# COMPACT_ATOMS: atom_id res chain seq x y z
N MET A 1 1.96 -51.00 58.68
CA MET A 1 1.45 -49.63 58.45
C MET A 1 2.35 -49.03 57.38
N SER A 2 1.96 -48.76 56.15
CA SER A 2 0.64 -48.48 55.55
C SER A 2 0.39 -49.31 54.28
N GLU A 3 -0.89 -49.42 53.94
CA GLU A 3 -1.53 -50.30 52.97
C GLU A 3 -1.03 -50.16 51.52
N ASN A 4 -0.79 -51.30 50.89
CA ASN A 4 -0.73 -51.46 49.44
C ASN A 4 -1.93 -52.34 49.05
N THR A 5 -3.07 -51.73 48.75
CA THR A 5 -4.28 -52.42 48.31
C THR A 5 -4.37 -52.38 46.79
N THR A 6 -3.57 -53.22 46.12
CA THR A 6 -3.88 -53.69 44.76
C THR A 6 -5.00 -54.72 44.89
N ASP A 7 -6.24 -54.25 44.85
CA ASP A 7 -7.41 -55.12 44.68
C ASP A 7 -7.70 -55.24 43.17
N GLN A 8 -6.83 -55.98 42.47
CA GLN A 8 -7.17 -56.53 41.15
C GLN A 8 -7.92 -57.84 41.41
N THR A 9 -9.24 -57.81 41.31
CA THR A 9 -10.03 -59.04 41.40
C THR A 9 -9.78 -59.91 40.17
N ASP A 10 -9.03 -61.00 40.35
CA ASP A 10 -9.01 -62.14 39.44
C ASP A 10 -10.42 -62.77 39.37
N VAL A 11 -10.93 -63.00 38.16
CA VAL A 11 -12.21 -63.69 37.91
C VAL A 11 -11.94 -64.86 36.95
N ILE A 12 -12.43 -66.05 37.32
CA ILE A 12 -12.30 -67.35 36.62
C ILE A 12 -13.71 -67.79 36.13
N LEU A 13 -13.93 -68.01 34.81
CA LEU A 13 -15.15 -68.71 34.32
C LEU A 13 -14.79 -70.10 33.89
N GLU A 14 -15.53 -71.01 34.51
CA GLU A 14 -16.08 -72.21 33.91
C GLU A 14 -17.55 -72.23 34.39
N ASP A 15 -18.62 -72.47 33.63
CA ASP A 15 -18.82 -72.89 32.25
C ASP A 15 -20.34 -72.69 31.99
N ALA A 16 -20.79 -71.84 31.06
CA ALA A 16 -21.40 -72.27 29.79
C ALA A 16 -22.04 -71.02 29.14
N LEU A 17 -21.61 -70.48 28.00
CA LEU A 17 -20.78 -70.95 26.87
C LEU A 17 -19.95 -69.78 26.28
N GLN A 18 -19.65 -68.84 27.17
CA GLN A 18 -19.40 -67.42 26.99
C GLN A 18 -19.38 -66.88 28.44
N ASN A 19 -18.43 -66.01 28.81
CA ASN A 19 -18.59 -64.87 29.76
C ASN A 19 -17.43 -64.54 30.76
N ASP A 20 -16.32 -65.30 30.88
CA ASP A 20 -15.06 -65.02 31.66
C ASP A 20 -14.17 -63.89 31.19
N PRO A 21 -13.60 -63.02 32.05
CA PRO A 21 -12.28 -62.47 31.79
C PRO A 21 -11.27 -63.56 31.38
N ILE A 22 -10.72 -63.42 30.17
CA ILE A 22 -9.61 -64.24 29.70
C ILE A 22 -8.31 -63.53 30.12
N THR A 23 -7.67 -64.01 31.18
CA THR A 23 -6.25 -63.73 31.44
C THR A 23 -5.42 -64.78 30.71
N ILE A 24 -4.77 -64.39 29.61
CA ILE A 24 -3.78 -65.25 28.96
C ILE A 24 -2.43 -65.00 29.61
N ASP A 25 -2.01 -65.99 30.39
CA ASP A 25 -0.66 -66.17 30.91
C ASP A 25 0.40 -65.80 29.85
N ASP A 26 1.49 -65.19 30.30
CA ASP A 26 2.62 -64.65 29.53
C ASP A 26 3.43 -65.74 28.79
N SER A 27 2.87 -66.95 28.67
CA SER A 27 3.48 -68.12 28.08
C SER A 27 2.72 -68.74 26.89
N ALA A 28 1.51 -68.27 26.52
CA ALA A 28 0.74 -68.85 25.39
C ALA A 28 -0.04 -67.83 24.52
N TYR A 29 0.43 -67.58 23.30
CA TYR A 29 -0.11 -66.68 22.26
C TYR A 29 -1.53 -67.02 21.71
N THR A 30 -2.65 -66.83 22.44
CA THR A 30 -3.99 -67.11 21.84
C THR A 30 -5.01 -65.95 21.92
N PRO A 31 -4.95 -64.94 21.03
CA PRO A 31 -5.85 -63.78 21.06
C PRO A 31 -7.35 -64.10 21.02
N ILE A 32 -8.20 -63.23 21.59
CA ILE A 32 -9.67 -63.33 21.48
C ILE A 32 -10.09 -63.14 20.01
N THR A 33 -10.51 -64.19 19.31
CA THR A 33 -10.87 -64.15 17.88
C THR A 33 -12.31 -64.60 17.63
N GLY A 34 -13.02 -63.92 16.71
CA GLY A 34 -14.25 -64.43 16.11
C GLY A 34 -15.47 -64.55 17.04
N SER A 35 -15.64 -63.68 18.03
CA SER A 35 -16.82 -63.67 18.90
C SER A 35 -18.11 -63.53 18.07
N LYS A 36 -19.00 -64.53 18.14
CA LYS A 36 -20.31 -64.50 17.42
C LYS A 36 -21.33 -63.55 18.07
N LYS A 37 -21.05 -63.05 19.28
CA LYS A 37 -21.86 -62.09 20.05
C LYS A 37 -20.92 -61.08 20.74
N PRO A 38 -21.38 -59.84 20.99
CA PRO A 38 -20.62 -58.85 21.75
C PRO A 38 -20.30 -59.34 23.17
N ILE A 39 -19.10 -59.06 23.65
CA ILE A 39 -18.67 -59.24 25.04
C ILE A 39 -19.04 -57.97 25.82
N GLN A 40 -19.77 -58.14 26.94
CA GLN A 40 -20.15 -57.04 27.83
C GLN A 40 -19.25 -57.05 29.06
N LEU A 41 -18.61 -55.92 29.36
CA LEU A 41 -17.77 -55.72 30.55
C LEU A 41 -18.56 -54.99 31.64
N ASP A 42 -18.32 -55.34 32.91
CA ASP A 42 -18.82 -54.57 34.06
C ASP A 42 -17.93 -53.33 34.33
N ASP A 43 -18.13 -52.63 35.44
CA ASP A 43 -17.43 -51.37 35.73
C ASP A 43 -15.99 -51.53 36.30
N LYS A 44 -15.42 -52.74 36.26
CA LYS A 44 -14.05 -52.99 36.74
C LYS A 44 -12.99 -52.62 35.69
N ASN A 45 -11.73 -52.73 36.12
CA ASN A 45 -10.55 -52.59 35.27
C ASN A 45 -10.22 -53.92 34.60
N TYR A 46 -9.97 -53.90 33.30
CA TYR A 46 -9.63 -55.10 32.53
C TYR A 46 -8.30 -54.98 31.78
N LEU A 47 -7.60 -56.11 31.63
CA LEU A 47 -6.49 -56.29 30.68
C LEU A 47 -6.93 -57.24 29.58
N LEU A 48 -7.01 -56.76 28.33
CA LEU A 48 -7.62 -57.46 27.22
C LEU A 48 -6.63 -57.66 26.07
N LYS A 49 -6.53 -58.89 25.54
CA LYS A 49 -5.75 -59.22 24.34
C LYS A 49 -6.70 -59.63 23.21
N LEU A 50 -6.80 -58.79 22.19
CA LEU A 50 -7.80 -58.91 21.13
C LEU A 50 -7.20 -59.43 19.83
N GLY A 51 -8.05 -60.06 19.02
CA GLY A 51 -7.73 -60.61 17.72
C GLY A 51 -8.71 -60.15 16.64
N ASN A 52 -8.85 -60.94 15.57
CA ASN A 52 -9.73 -60.60 14.46
C ASN A 52 -11.21 -60.63 14.88
N LYS A 53 -11.97 -59.60 14.48
CA LYS A 53 -13.43 -59.50 14.67
C LYS A 53 -13.90 -59.63 16.13
N SER A 54 -13.10 -59.13 17.09
CA SER A 54 -13.53 -58.99 18.48
C SER A 54 -14.62 -57.91 18.59
N ASP A 55 -15.64 -58.13 19.40
CA ASP A 55 -16.72 -57.16 19.65
C ASP A 55 -16.90 -56.99 21.17
N ILE A 56 -16.56 -55.82 21.71
CA ILE A 56 -16.52 -55.52 23.15
C ILE A 56 -17.27 -54.23 23.45
N THR A 57 -18.03 -54.23 24.54
CA THR A 57 -18.87 -53.13 25.01
C THR A 57 -18.88 -53.07 26.55
N GLY A 58 -18.97 -51.88 27.18
CA GLY A 58 -19.04 -51.72 28.65
C GLY A 58 -17.71 -51.27 29.27
N GLY A 59 -17.44 -51.51 30.55
CA GLY A 59 -16.11 -51.21 31.12
C GLY A 59 -15.89 -49.75 31.48
N ASN A 60 -16.54 -49.24 32.52
CA ASN A 60 -16.29 -47.89 33.07
C ASN A 60 -15.00 -47.77 33.91
N GLY A 61 -14.25 -48.86 34.09
CA GLY A 61 -12.95 -48.85 34.75
C GLY A 61 -11.81 -48.42 33.83
N ASN A 62 -10.60 -48.39 34.36
CA ASN A 62 -9.37 -48.14 33.61
C ASN A 62 -8.93 -49.42 32.90
N ASN A 63 -9.21 -49.53 31.60
CA ASN A 63 -8.94 -50.75 30.85
C ASN A 63 -7.68 -50.63 30.00
N THR A 64 -6.95 -51.74 29.85
CA THR A 64 -5.80 -51.85 28.95
C THR A 64 -6.08 -52.89 27.87
N ILE A 65 -5.94 -52.50 26.60
CA ILE A 65 -6.18 -53.33 25.44
C ILE A 65 -4.89 -53.48 24.65
N THR A 66 -4.54 -54.72 24.30
CA THR A 66 -3.56 -55.02 23.26
C THR A 66 -4.28 -55.64 22.08
N GLN A 67 -4.30 -54.97 20.93
CA GLN A 67 -4.90 -55.49 19.71
C GLN A 67 -3.87 -56.14 18.78
N HIS A 68 -4.17 -57.35 18.32
CA HIS A 68 -3.37 -58.12 17.37
C HIS A 68 -4.09 -58.44 16.04
N GLY A 69 -5.37 -58.07 15.89
CA GLY A 69 -6.19 -58.39 14.72
C GLY A 69 -6.86 -57.21 14.02
N SER A 70 -7.67 -57.53 13.02
CA SER A 70 -8.43 -56.60 12.18
C SER A 70 -9.94 -56.69 12.43
N TYR A 71 -10.68 -55.64 12.08
CA TYR A 71 -12.15 -55.56 12.19
C TYR A 71 -12.70 -55.73 13.60
N ALA A 72 -11.94 -55.40 14.64
CA ALA A 72 -12.47 -55.34 15.99
C ALA A 72 -13.35 -54.08 16.17
N LYS A 73 -14.37 -54.23 17.01
CA LYS A 73 -15.19 -53.15 17.51
C LYS A 73 -15.09 -53.14 19.03
N VAL A 74 -14.59 -52.05 19.59
CA VAL A 74 -14.46 -51.88 21.03
C VAL A 74 -15.16 -50.59 21.42
N THR A 75 -16.06 -50.67 22.39
CA THR A 75 -16.77 -49.54 22.96
C THR A 75 -16.63 -49.60 24.48
N LEU A 76 -15.72 -48.81 25.03
CA LEU A 76 -15.55 -48.70 26.47
C LEU A 76 -16.32 -47.50 27.03
N GLY A 77 -16.71 -47.63 28.29
CA GLY A 77 -17.34 -46.56 29.06
C GLY A 77 -16.34 -45.48 29.46
N ASP A 78 -16.66 -44.77 30.55
CA ASP A 78 -15.75 -43.79 31.14
C ASP A 78 -14.49 -44.46 31.73
N GLY A 79 -13.51 -43.68 32.18
CA GLY A 79 -12.26 -44.15 32.76
C GLY A 79 -11.04 -43.91 31.88
N ASP A 80 -9.86 -44.11 32.43
CA ASP A 80 -8.59 -43.93 31.72
C ASP A 80 -8.23 -45.22 30.97
N ASN A 81 -8.62 -45.31 29.70
CA ASN A 81 -8.41 -46.49 28.88
C ASN A 81 -7.13 -46.40 28.04
N ASN A 82 -6.38 -47.49 27.93
CA ASN A 82 -5.14 -47.59 27.17
C ASN A 82 -5.27 -48.63 26.06
N LEU A 83 -4.93 -48.26 24.83
CA LEU A 83 -4.92 -49.14 23.67
C LEU A 83 -3.51 -49.17 23.05
N SER A 84 -2.96 -50.38 22.89
CA SER A 84 -1.79 -50.64 22.08
C SER A 84 -2.16 -51.53 20.91
N GLU A 85 -2.03 -51.04 19.68
CA GLU A 85 -2.21 -51.83 18.47
C GLU A 85 -0.87 -52.27 17.88
N ASN A 86 -0.66 -53.58 17.82
CA ASN A 86 0.54 -54.17 17.24
C ASN A 86 0.37 -54.50 15.75
N TYR A 87 -0.79 -55.05 15.35
CA TYR A 87 -1.09 -55.48 13.98
C TYR A 87 -2.60 -55.41 13.67
N GLY A 88 -2.92 -55.26 12.38
CA GLY A 88 -4.30 -55.27 11.88
C GLY A 88 -4.88 -53.88 11.61
N GLY A 89 -5.99 -53.85 10.85
CA GLY A 89 -6.64 -52.60 10.43
C GLY A 89 -8.15 -52.70 10.36
N TYR A 90 -8.81 -51.58 10.05
CA TYR A 90 -10.27 -51.45 10.03
C TYR A 90 -10.92 -51.72 11.40
N ASN A 91 -10.21 -51.42 12.48
CA ASN A 91 -10.75 -51.49 13.84
C ASN A 91 -11.49 -50.19 14.19
N THR A 92 -12.52 -50.29 15.03
CA THR A 92 -13.23 -49.14 15.62
C THR A 92 -13.09 -49.18 17.13
N TYR A 93 -12.55 -48.11 17.70
CA TYR A 93 -12.44 -47.90 19.14
C TYR A 93 -13.26 -46.68 19.53
N ILE A 94 -14.14 -46.87 20.50
CA ILE A 94 -14.95 -45.81 21.10
C ILE A 94 -14.68 -45.86 22.59
N PHE A 95 -13.98 -44.88 23.14
CA PHE A 95 -13.75 -44.76 24.59
C PHE A 95 -14.57 -43.58 25.12
N GLY A 96 -15.17 -43.74 26.30
CA GLY A 96 -15.93 -42.68 26.97
C GLY A 96 -15.02 -41.58 27.51
N ASN A 97 -15.50 -40.86 28.53
CA ASN A 97 -14.74 -39.78 29.13
C ASN A 97 -13.58 -40.31 29.96
N GLY A 98 -12.51 -39.54 30.06
CA GLY A 98 -11.29 -39.91 30.79
C GLY A 98 -10.04 -39.55 30.00
N ASN A 99 -8.88 -39.78 30.60
CA ASN A 99 -7.58 -39.56 29.96
C ASN A 99 -7.17 -40.83 29.21
N ASN A 100 -7.73 -41.02 28.03
CA ASN A 100 -7.47 -42.24 27.27
C ASN A 100 -6.17 -42.12 26.46
N THR A 101 -5.48 -43.25 26.30
CA THR A 101 -4.24 -43.36 25.53
C THR A 101 -4.40 -44.36 24.39
N ILE A 102 -3.99 -43.98 23.18
CA ILE A 102 -3.93 -44.87 22.02
C ILE A 102 -2.55 -44.80 21.39
N THR A 103 -1.91 -45.95 21.21
CA THR A 103 -0.69 -46.10 20.42
C THR A 103 -0.93 -47.14 19.33
N SER A 104 -0.83 -46.71 18.07
CA SER A 104 -1.04 -47.57 16.89
C SER A 104 0.15 -47.53 15.94
N GLY A 105 0.84 -48.67 15.85
CA GLY A 105 2.12 -48.78 15.13
C GLY A 105 2.02 -48.95 13.61
N ASN A 106 0.82 -49.11 13.03
CA ASN A 106 0.64 -49.39 11.60
C ASN A 106 -0.28 -48.37 10.90
N PRO A 107 -0.01 -48.02 9.63
CA PRO A 107 -0.85 -47.10 8.86
C PRO A 107 -2.11 -47.84 8.38
N THR A 108 -3.15 -47.86 9.21
CA THR A 108 -4.38 -48.62 8.97
C THR A 108 -5.62 -47.73 9.03
N ASN A 109 -6.68 -48.12 8.32
CA ASN A 109 -7.96 -47.39 8.27
C ASN A 109 -8.80 -47.58 9.53
N ASN A 110 -8.20 -47.37 10.70
CA ASN A 110 -8.87 -47.47 11.97
C ASN A 110 -9.71 -46.22 12.24
N ILE A 111 -10.67 -46.35 13.15
CA ILE A 111 -11.49 -45.25 13.66
C ILE A 111 -11.28 -45.18 15.16
N TYR A 112 -10.85 -44.02 15.64
CA TYR A 112 -10.71 -43.73 17.07
C TYR A 112 -11.71 -42.63 17.43
N ILE A 113 -12.59 -42.90 18.40
CA ILE A 113 -13.54 -41.94 18.95
C ILE A 113 -13.34 -41.92 20.46
N LEU A 114 -12.90 -40.79 21.00
CA LEU A 114 -12.64 -40.63 22.43
C LEU A 114 -13.56 -39.53 22.96
N GLY A 115 -14.09 -39.73 24.17
CA GLY A 115 -14.89 -38.73 24.87
C GLY A 115 -14.05 -37.56 25.39
N ASP A 116 -14.61 -36.83 26.35
CA ASP A 116 -13.95 -35.70 26.97
C ASP A 116 -12.81 -36.15 27.90
N GLY A 117 -11.80 -35.31 28.08
CA GLY A 117 -10.62 -35.58 28.89
C GLY A 117 -9.31 -35.24 28.18
N ASN A 118 -8.17 -35.44 28.86
CA ASN A 118 -6.86 -35.19 28.27
C ASN A 118 -6.36 -36.47 27.60
N ASN A 119 -6.75 -36.66 26.34
CA ASN A 119 -6.42 -37.88 25.63
C ASN A 119 -5.06 -37.77 24.92
N HIS A 120 -4.35 -38.90 24.80
CA HIS A 120 -3.10 -39.02 24.05
C HIS A 120 -3.26 -40.03 22.92
N ILE A 121 -2.93 -39.64 21.69
CA ILE A 121 -2.98 -40.54 20.53
C ILE A 121 -1.68 -40.43 19.74
N GLU A 122 -1.01 -41.55 19.54
CA GLU A 122 0.04 -41.72 18.53
C GLU A 122 -0.40 -42.79 17.53
N ALA A 123 -0.85 -42.38 16.34
CA ALA A 123 -1.35 -43.29 15.31
C ALA A 123 -0.67 -43.05 13.96
N ARG A 124 -0.23 -44.13 13.31
CA ARG A 124 0.31 -44.04 11.93
C ARG A 124 -0.76 -43.89 10.86
N GLY A 125 -2.03 -44.11 11.20
CA GLY A 125 -3.17 -43.89 10.33
C GLY A 125 -4.50 -44.06 11.07
N GLY A 126 -5.56 -43.51 10.49
CA GLY A 126 -6.94 -43.68 10.95
C GLY A 126 -7.67 -42.36 11.15
N ASN A 127 -9.00 -42.41 11.07
CA ASN A 127 -9.83 -41.25 11.37
C ASN A 127 -9.99 -41.13 12.89
N THR A 128 -9.76 -39.93 13.40
CA THR A 128 -9.70 -39.66 14.84
C THR A 128 -10.70 -38.57 15.19
N THR A 129 -11.58 -38.85 16.14
CA THR A 129 -12.50 -37.89 16.75
C THR A 129 -12.28 -37.88 18.25
N ILE A 130 -12.07 -36.71 18.85
CA ILE A 130 -11.88 -36.56 20.30
C ILE A 130 -12.81 -35.46 20.81
N GLY A 131 -13.38 -35.67 22.01
CA GLY A 131 -14.16 -34.67 22.73
C GLY A 131 -13.34 -33.49 23.23
N ASP A 132 -13.89 -32.79 24.21
CA ASP A 132 -13.25 -31.62 24.81
C ASP A 132 -12.12 -32.01 25.78
N GLY A 133 -11.09 -31.18 25.88
CA GLY A 133 -9.95 -31.38 26.80
C GLY A 133 -8.62 -30.97 26.19
N ASN A 134 -7.53 -31.15 26.94
CA ASN A 134 -6.19 -30.84 26.45
C ASN A 134 -5.55 -32.11 25.87
N ASN A 135 -5.78 -32.33 24.58
CA ASN A 135 -5.38 -33.57 23.91
C ASN A 135 -4.00 -33.43 23.25
N ASP A 136 -3.20 -34.50 23.24
CA ASP A 136 -1.94 -34.63 22.49
C ASP A 136 -2.10 -35.69 21.40
N VAL A 137 -2.09 -35.26 20.14
CA VAL A 137 -2.50 -36.06 18.99
C VAL A 137 -1.43 -36.03 17.92
N ASP A 138 -0.81 -37.17 17.63
CA ASP A 138 0.06 -37.40 16.47
C ASP A 138 -0.59 -38.43 15.55
N VAL A 139 -1.12 -37.97 14.41
CA VAL A 139 -1.78 -38.80 13.41
C VAL A 139 -1.09 -38.64 12.06
N ARG A 140 -0.45 -39.69 11.55
CA ARG A 140 0.32 -39.62 10.31
C ARG A 140 -0.51 -39.65 9.03
N SER A 141 -1.73 -40.18 9.08
CA SER A 141 -2.66 -40.20 7.95
C SER A 141 -4.11 -40.36 8.43
N GLY A 142 -5.08 -39.80 7.69
CA GLY A 142 -6.49 -39.82 8.07
C GLY A 142 -6.96 -38.50 8.70
N ASN A 143 -8.29 -38.32 8.76
CA ASN A 143 -8.86 -37.05 9.23
C ASN A 143 -8.88 -36.97 10.76
N VAL A 144 -8.67 -35.77 11.28
CA VAL A 144 -8.67 -35.50 12.73
C VAL A 144 -9.77 -34.48 13.04
N THR A 145 -10.62 -34.77 14.03
CA THR A 145 -11.59 -33.82 14.60
C THR A 145 -11.41 -33.81 16.11
N ILE A 146 -11.16 -32.63 16.68
CA ILE A 146 -10.95 -32.48 18.12
C ILE A 146 -11.88 -31.38 18.62
N GLY A 147 -12.46 -31.62 19.80
CA GLY A 147 -13.29 -30.65 20.53
C GLY A 147 -12.51 -29.43 21.00
N GLY A 148 -13.09 -28.70 21.94
CA GLY A 148 -12.45 -27.56 22.58
C GLY A 148 -11.32 -27.97 23.53
N GLY A 149 -10.54 -26.99 23.98
CA GLY A 149 -9.39 -27.17 24.88
C GLY A 149 -8.07 -26.80 24.24
N ASP A 150 -6.99 -26.84 25.02
CA ASP A 150 -5.64 -26.48 24.57
C ASP A 150 -4.94 -27.74 24.04
N ASN A 151 -5.10 -28.00 22.74
CA ASN A 151 -4.62 -29.23 22.12
C ASN A 151 -3.24 -29.09 21.49
N THR A 152 -2.44 -30.15 21.55
CA THR A 152 -1.20 -30.31 20.78
C THR A 152 -1.43 -31.30 19.66
N ILE A 153 -1.26 -30.88 18.41
CA ILE A 153 -1.65 -31.66 17.24
C ILE A 153 -0.50 -31.74 16.25
N ARG A 154 -0.19 -32.95 15.80
CA ARG A 154 0.77 -33.25 14.73
C ARG A 154 0.05 -34.08 13.69
N THR A 155 -0.23 -33.47 12.54
CA THR A 155 -0.68 -34.21 11.35
C THR A 155 0.39 -34.20 10.28
N TRP A 156 0.40 -35.22 9.43
CA TRP A 156 1.41 -35.34 8.38
C TRP A 156 0.76 -35.14 7.00
N GLN A 157 0.87 -36.12 6.09
CA GLN A 157 0.31 -35.99 4.74
C GLN A 157 -1.00 -36.78 4.63
N GLY A 158 -2.04 -36.14 4.07
CA GLY A 158 -3.21 -36.82 3.54
C GLY A 158 -4.39 -36.95 4.52
N GLY A 159 -4.55 -36.01 5.45
CA GLY A 159 -5.69 -35.93 6.36
C GLY A 159 -6.14 -34.50 6.71
N ASN A 160 -7.42 -34.18 6.51
CA ASN A 160 -7.96 -32.87 6.94
C ASN A 160 -8.11 -32.82 8.46
N ALA A 161 -8.04 -31.62 9.04
CA ALA A 161 -8.18 -31.42 10.48
C ALA A 161 -9.24 -30.36 10.83
N ILE A 162 -10.10 -30.69 11.80
CA ILE A 162 -11.02 -29.74 12.45
C ILE A 162 -10.63 -29.67 13.91
N VAL A 163 -10.26 -28.48 14.37
CA VAL A 163 -9.81 -28.25 15.75
C VAL A 163 -10.77 -27.24 16.39
N GLY A 164 -11.31 -27.58 17.55
CA GLY A 164 -12.22 -26.72 18.30
C GLY A 164 -11.56 -25.46 18.85
N ASN A 165 -12.30 -24.77 19.72
CA ASN A 165 -11.82 -23.55 20.36
C ASN A 165 -10.77 -23.86 21.44
N GLY A 166 -9.82 -22.95 21.65
CA GLY A 166 -8.75 -23.09 22.63
C GLY A 166 -7.41 -22.62 22.07
N ASN A 167 -6.37 -22.65 22.90
CA ASN A 167 -5.02 -22.27 22.50
C ASN A 167 -4.28 -23.50 21.98
N ASN A 168 -4.48 -23.81 20.69
CA ASN A 168 -3.94 -25.03 20.11
C ASN A 168 -2.52 -24.82 19.58
N THR A 169 -1.64 -25.82 19.78
CA THR A 169 -0.33 -25.91 19.14
C THR A 169 -0.37 -26.96 18.05
N ILE A 170 -0.20 -26.55 16.81
CA ILE A 170 -0.49 -27.37 15.65
C ILE A 170 0.72 -27.40 14.72
N THR A 171 1.19 -28.61 14.40
CA THR A 171 2.16 -28.87 13.33
C THR A 171 1.52 -29.74 12.28
N ILE A 172 1.57 -29.36 11.00
CA ILE A 172 0.90 -30.12 9.93
C ILE A 172 1.83 -30.48 8.76
N GLY A 173 1.33 -31.34 7.86
CA GLY A 173 1.91 -31.56 6.54
C GLY A 173 1.13 -30.83 5.44
N SER A 174 0.31 -31.55 4.66
CA SER A 174 -0.23 -31.06 3.38
C SER A 174 -1.74 -31.19 3.21
N ASP A 175 -2.53 -30.54 4.07
CA ASP A 175 -3.98 -30.77 4.18
C ASP A 175 -4.82 -29.51 4.44
N ASN A 176 -6.16 -29.62 4.32
CA ASN A 176 -7.07 -28.53 4.67
C ASN A 176 -7.44 -28.55 6.14
N MET A 177 -7.66 -27.36 6.71
CA MET A 177 -7.86 -27.22 8.14
C MET A 177 -8.89 -26.15 8.50
N VAL A 178 -9.66 -26.42 9.55
CA VAL A 178 -10.52 -25.45 10.23
C VAL A 178 -10.14 -25.44 11.71
N ILE A 179 -9.65 -24.31 12.21
CA ILE A 179 -9.31 -24.11 13.61
C ILE A 179 -10.29 -23.10 14.21
N GLY A 180 -10.80 -23.41 15.39
CA GLY A 180 -11.68 -22.54 16.16
C GLY A 180 -11.00 -21.27 16.68
N ASN A 181 -11.71 -20.57 17.56
CA ASN A 181 -11.20 -19.37 18.20
C ASN A 181 -10.16 -19.70 19.27
N GLY A 182 -9.25 -18.77 19.54
CA GLY A 182 -8.21 -18.89 20.56
C GLY A 182 -6.85 -18.43 20.05
N ASN A 183 -5.84 -18.44 20.91
CA ASN A 183 -4.48 -18.05 20.53
C ASN A 183 -3.73 -19.28 20.03
N ASN A 184 -3.84 -19.57 18.74
CA ASN A 184 -3.26 -20.77 18.15
C ASN A 184 -1.84 -20.52 17.66
N THR A 185 -0.96 -21.51 17.84
CA THR A 185 0.38 -21.54 17.25
C THR A 185 0.42 -22.60 16.18
N ILE A 186 0.66 -22.21 14.94
CA ILE A 186 0.62 -23.09 13.77
C ILE A 186 1.97 -23.06 13.09
N THR A 187 2.60 -24.22 12.97
CA THR A 187 3.89 -24.38 12.32
C THR A 187 3.81 -25.38 11.20
N TYR A 188 4.19 -24.93 10.00
CA TYR A 188 4.36 -25.73 8.80
C TYR A 188 3.08 -26.39 8.33
N GLY A 189 2.56 -25.90 7.20
CA GLY A 189 1.48 -26.51 6.46
C GLY A 189 1.40 -26.00 5.04
N SER A 190 0.98 -26.87 4.14
CA SER A 190 0.47 -26.51 2.82
C SER A 190 -0.99 -26.94 2.70
N GLY A 191 -1.83 -26.16 2.02
CA GLY A 191 -3.26 -26.49 1.89
C GLY A 191 -4.13 -25.26 2.09
N ASN A 192 -5.43 -25.46 2.31
CA ASN A 192 -6.32 -24.34 2.66
C ASN A 192 -6.62 -24.37 4.15
N THR A 193 -6.33 -23.29 4.86
CA THR A 193 -6.51 -23.21 6.31
C THR A 193 -7.39 -22.02 6.67
N THR A 194 -8.42 -22.28 7.47
CA THR A 194 -9.27 -21.27 8.10
C THR A 194 -9.04 -21.29 9.60
N ILE A 195 -8.77 -20.13 10.19
CA ILE A 195 -8.55 -19.93 11.62
C ILE A 195 -9.58 -18.94 12.12
N GLY A 196 -10.21 -19.23 13.25
CA GLY A 196 -11.10 -18.31 13.96
C GLY A 196 -10.39 -17.05 14.47
N GLY A 197 -11.08 -16.31 15.33
CA GLY A 197 -10.51 -15.14 15.98
C GLY A 197 -9.54 -15.49 17.10
N GLY A 198 -8.72 -14.52 17.51
CA GLY A 198 -7.69 -14.66 18.53
C GLY A 198 -6.33 -14.18 18.04
N ASN A 199 -5.33 -14.21 18.93
CA ASN A 199 -3.97 -13.75 18.61
C ASN A 199 -3.14 -14.95 18.17
N ASN A 200 -3.10 -15.21 16.86
CA ASN A 200 -2.47 -16.42 16.33
C ASN A 200 -1.02 -16.16 15.88
N ILE A 201 -0.15 -17.17 16.06
CA ILE A 201 1.22 -17.20 15.53
C ILE A 201 1.26 -18.24 14.41
N ILE A 202 1.56 -17.79 13.19
CA ILE A 202 1.38 -18.59 11.98
C ILE A 202 2.66 -18.59 11.17
N ASN A 203 3.34 -19.74 11.13
CA ASN A 203 4.45 -20.00 10.22
C ASN A 203 3.95 -20.92 9.09
N TYR A 204 3.49 -20.34 7.99
CA TYR A 204 2.72 -21.05 6.94
C TYR A 204 3.43 -21.09 5.59
N GLY A 205 3.26 -22.20 4.88
CA GLY A 205 3.84 -22.40 3.54
C GLY A 205 2.87 -22.02 2.43
N LEU A 206 2.77 -22.87 1.41
CA LEU A 206 1.97 -22.65 0.20
C LEU A 206 0.47 -22.89 0.46
N GLY A 207 -0.40 -22.05 -0.10
CA GLY A 207 -1.85 -22.27 -0.07
C GLY A 207 -2.67 -21.02 0.24
N ASN A 208 -3.94 -21.22 0.62
CA ASN A 208 -4.85 -20.14 1.01
C ASN A 208 -5.04 -20.15 2.54
N LEU A 209 -4.85 -19.00 3.16
CA LEU A 209 -4.97 -18.81 4.60
C LEU A 209 -6.03 -17.74 4.88
N HIS A 210 -7.09 -18.12 5.58
CA HIS A 210 -8.09 -17.19 6.11
C HIS A 210 -7.98 -17.14 7.64
N VAL A 211 -7.82 -15.95 8.21
CA VAL A 211 -7.68 -15.75 9.65
C VAL A 211 -8.70 -14.73 10.11
N GLY A 212 -9.42 -15.02 11.20
CA GLY A 212 -10.38 -14.12 11.80
C GLY A 212 -9.75 -12.89 12.46
N ASP A 213 -10.56 -12.19 13.25
CA ASP A 213 -10.13 -10.99 13.97
C ASP A 213 -9.14 -11.32 15.09
N GLY A 214 -8.18 -10.43 15.33
CA GLY A 214 -7.21 -10.53 16.42
C GLY A 214 -5.84 -9.98 16.02
N ASP A 215 -4.92 -9.96 16.98
CA ASP A 215 -3.54 -9.51 16.74
C ASP A 215 -2.70 -10.71 16.29
N ASN A 216 -2.63 -10.94 14.97
CA ASN A 216 -1.99 -12.13 14.40
C ASN A 216 -0.58 -11.83 13.88
N SER A 217 0.32 -12.81 14.02
CA SER A 217 1.69 -12.77 13.49
C SER A 217 1.90 -13.84 12.42
N PHE A 218 2.30 -13.42 11.23
CA PHE A 218 2.47 -14.25 10.05
C PHE A 218 3.92 -14.28 9.59
N ASN A 219 4.44 -15.47 9.36
CA ASN A 219 5.65 -15.75 8.60
C ASN A 219 5.26 -16.68 7.45
N ILE A 220 5.12 -16.12 6.25
CA ILE A 220 4.47 -16.77 5.10
C ILE A 220 5.41 -16.85 3.91
N ARG A 221 5.17 -17.79 2.97
CA ARG A 221 5.98 -17.90 1.75
C ARG A 221 5.20 -18.50 0.58
N GLY A 222 4.86 -17.68 -0.40
CA GLY A 222 4.10 -18.09 -1.57
C GLY A 222 2.62 -18.31 -1.28
N THR A 223 2.02 -17.47 -0.44
CA THR A 223 0.71 -17.70 0.19
C THR A 223 -0.32 -16.63 -0.19
N ASN A 224 -1.59 -17.02 -0.33
CA ASN A 224 -2.71 -16.08 -0.35
C ASN A 224 -3.27 -15.95 1.07
N VAL A 225 -3.17 -14.78 1.68
CA VAL A 225 -3.63 -14.53 3.05
C VAL A 225 -4.75 -13.50 3.05
N THR A 226 -5.86 -13.84 3.71
CA THR A 226 -6.92 -12.90 4.07
C THR A 226 -7.05 -12.89 5.59
N VAL A 227 -6.81 -11.75 6.22
CA VAL A 227 -6.96 -11.59 7.68
C VAL A 227 -8.08 -10.62 8.02
N GLY A 228 -8.77 -10.89 9.14
CA GLY A 228 -9.78 -10.01 9.72
C GLY A 228 -9.19 -8.74 10.35
N GLY A 229 -9.94 -8.19 11.29
CA GLY A 229 -9.56 -7.03 12.08
C GLY A 229 -8.36 -7.27 13.00
N GLY A 230 -7.75 -6.21 13.52
CA GLY A 230 -6.73 -6.26 14.58
C GLY A 230 -5.39 -5.65 14.20
N ASN A 231 -4.35 -5.85 15.02
CA ASN A 231 -2.98 -5.43 14.74
C ASN A 231 -2.19 -6.61 14.17
N ASN A 232 -2.13 -6.71 12.85
CA ASN A 232 -1.57 -7.87 12.17
C ASN A 232 -0.13 -7.61 11.70
N GLN A 233 0.79 -8.53 11.97
CA GLN A 233 2.19 -8.45 11.57
C GLN A 233 2.51 -9.51 10.53
N PHE A 234 3.07 -9.11 9.39
CA PHE A 234 3.48 -9.98 8.30
C PHE A 234 4.97 -9.90 8.04
N VAL A 235 5.61 -11.06 7.91
CA VAL A 235 6.93 -11.22 7.31
C VAL A 235 6.76 -12.20 6.16
N THR A 236 7.00 -11.74 4.93
CA THR A 236 6.99 -12.64 3.76
C THR A 236 8.40 -13.18 3.52
N GLY A 237 8.53 -14.46 3.23
CA GLY A 237 9.73 -15.05 2.66
C GLY A 237 9.84 -14.83 1.16
N ASN A 238 10.83 -15.45 0.53
CA ASN A 238 10.99 -15.39 -0.93
C ASN A 238 9.79 -16.04 -1.65
N GLY A 239 9.10 -15.31 -2.51
CA GLY A 239 7.95 -15.84 -3.25
C GLY A 239 6.95 -14.77 -3.66
N SER A 240 5.84 -15.18 -4.26
CA SER A 240 4.73 -14.28 -4.56
C SER A 240 3.60 -14.49 -3.56
N ASP A 241 3.26 -13.44 -2.82
CA ASP A 241 2.23 -13.48 -1.78
C ASP A 241 1.11 -12.51 -2.11
N ASN A 242 -0.13 -12.92 -1.88
CA ASN A 242 -1.28 -12.03 -2.00
C ASN A 242 -1.87 -11.82 -0.60
N ILE A 243 -1.67 -10.63 -0.03
CA ILE A 243 -2.08 -10.29 1.33
C ILE A 243 -3.27 -9.32 1.24
N HIS A 244 -4.39 -9.74 1.81
CA HIS A 244 -5.56 -8.90 2.06
C HIS A 244 -5.71 -8.65 3.56
N ILE A 245 -5.54 -7.40 3.97
CA ILE A 245 -5.71 -6.96 5.35
C ILE A 245 -7.11 -6.41 5.57
N GLY A 246 -7.76 -6.88 6.64
CA GLY A 246 -9.06 -6.39 7.09
C GLY A 246 -8.96 -5.02 7.79
N SER A 247 -9.82 -4.80 8.78
CA SER A 247 -9.79 -3.57 9.58
C SER A 247 -8.62 -3.55 10.59
N GLY A 248 -8.33 -2.40 11.19
CA GLY A 248 -7.24 -2.28 12.17
C GLY A 248 -5.88 -2.01 11.52
N ASN A 249 -4.81 -2.25 12.26
CA ASN A 249 -3.46 -1.87 11.85
C ASN A 249 -2.71 -3.05 11.24
N ALA A 250 -1.78 -2.77 10.33
CA ALA A 250 -0.93 -3.80 9.76
C ALA A 250 0.54 -3.34 9.70
N THR A 251 1.46 -4.24 10.05
CA THR A 251 2.89 -4.08 9.77
C THR A 251 3.33 -5.18 8.83
N ILE A 252 3.85 -4.83 7.66
CA ILE A 252 4.21 -5.78 6.60
C ILE A 252 5.68 -5.59 6.26
N THR A 253 6.47 -6.66 6.38
CA THR A 253 7.83 -6.73 5.85
C THR A 253 7.83 -7.72 4.71
N ALA A 254 7.75 -7.22 3.48
CA ALA A 254 7.83 -8.02 2.29
C ALA A 254 9.29 -8.15 1.83
N THR A 255 9.77 -9.39 1.67
CA THR A 255 11.12 -9.66 1.16
C THR A 255 11.12 -9.75 -0.37
N MET A 256 12.05 -10.50 -0.98
CA MET A 256 12.16 -10.53 -2.44
C MET A 256 11.02 -11.33 -3.05
N GLY A 257 10.32 -10.75 -4.01
CA GLY A 257 9.15 -11.40 -4.59
C GLY A 257 8.26 -10.47 -5.37
N MET A 258 7.20 -11.01 -5.98
CA MET A 258 6.10 -10.19 -6.49
C MET A 258 4.94 -10.32 -5.53
N HIS A 259 4.72 -9.32 -4.69
CA HIS A 259 3.66 -9.33 -3.69
C HIS A 259 2.50 -8.43 -4.12
N THR A 260 1.28 -8.86 -3.82
CA THR A 260 0.09 -8.03 -3.92
C THR A 260 -0.39 -7.72 -2.52
N ILE A 261 -0.45 -6.46 -2.12
CA ILE A 261 -0.90 -6.05 -0.77
C ILE A 261 -2.12 -5.17 -0.93
N THR A 262 -3.24 -5.60 -0.35
CA THR A 262 -4.52 -4.91 -0.47
C THR A 262 -5.24 -4.74 0.86
N GLY A 263 -6.10 -3.73 0.95
CA GLY A 263 -7.10 -3.62 2.01
C GLY A 263 -6.83 -2.49 3.00
N GLY A 264 -7.23 -2.72 4.25
CA GLY A 264 -7.32 -1.67 5.24
C GLY A 264 -8.65 -0.94 5.20
N SER A 265 -8.79 -0.03 6.16
CA SER A 265 -9.95 0.82 6.41
C SER A 265 -9.50 2.25 6.69
N ALA A 266 -10.39 3.24 6.61
CA ALA A 266 -10.04 4.66 6.75
C ALA A 266 -9.22 5.01 8.01
N ASN A 267 -9.37 4.25 9.10
CA ASN A 267 -8.67 4.47 10.37
C ASN A 267 -7.43 3.58 10.58
N SER A 268 -7.02 2.82 9.57
CA SER A 268 -5.91 1.87 9.68
C SER A 268 -4.58 2.60 9.68
N TYR A 269 -3.64 2.16 10.50
CA TYR A 269 -2.22 2.49 10.34
C TYR A 269 -1.52 1.30 9.69
N ILE A 270 -0.98 1.50 8.49
CA ILE A 270 -0.31 0.43 7.73
C ILE A 270 1.15 0.83 7.52
N ALA A 271 2.07 0.08 8.13
CA ALA A 271 3.50 0.23 7.90
C ALA A 271 4.00 -0.91 7.01
N ALA A 272 4.49 -0.62 5.81
CA ALA A 272 4.99 -1.63 4.89
C ALA A 272 6.44 -1.34 4.49
N THR A 273 7.30 -2.36 4.54
CA THR A 273 8.64 -2.36 3.95
C THR A 273 8.69 -3.39 2.85
N ILE A 274 8.92 -2.98 1.60
CA ILE A 274 8.84 -3.86 0.42
C ILE A 274 10.20 -3.90 -0.28
N ASN A 275 10.86 -5.06 -0.31
CA ASN A 275 12.22 -5.19 -0.82
C ASN A 275 12.31 -5.92 -2.17
N GLY A 276 12.41 -5.16 -3.25
CA GLY A 276 12.65 -5.70 -4.59
C GLY A 276 11.44 -6.40 -5.22
N GLY A 277 11.59 -6.82 -6.49
CA GLY A 277 10.51 -7.41 -7.28
C GLY A 277 9.43 -6.41 -7.72
N SER A 278 8.34 -6.90 -8.31
CA SER A 278 7.24 -6.07 -8.83
C SER A 278 6.01 -6.23 -7.92
N ASN A 279 5.67 -5.22 -7.11
CA ASN A 279 4.72 -5.33 -6.01
C ASN A 279 3.53 -4.36 -6.11
N ALA A 280 2.36 -4.90 -6.43
CA ALA A 280 1.14 -4.10 -6.49
C ALA A 280 0.60 -3.80 -5.07
N VAL A 281 0.38 -2.52 -4.77
CA VAL A 281 -0.10 -2.08 -3.45
C VAL A 281 -1.34 -1.21 -3.60
N ASP A 282 -2.43 -1.60 -2.96
CA ASP A 282 -3.70 -0.86 -2.93
C ASP A 282 -4.26 -0.80 -1.50
N LEU A 283 -4.03 0.32 -0.81
CA LEU A 283 -4.28 0.45 0.63
C LEU A 283 -5.21 1.60 0.97
N THR A 284 -6.02 1.41 2.02
CA THR A 284 -6.89 2.45 2.57
C THR A 284 -6.47 2.80 4.01
N GLY A 285 -6.46 4.09 4.35
CA GLY A 285 -6.14 4.59 5.71
C GLY A 285 -4.89 5.48 5.78
N ASN A 286 -4.20 5.47 6.92
CA ASN A 286 -2.92 6.16 7.12
C ASN A 286 -1.78 5.18 6.83
N VAL A 287 -1.10 5.37 5.70
CA VAL A 287 -0.08 4.45 5.19
C VAL A 287 1.31 5.04 5.37
N ASN A 288 2.24 4.26 5.92
CA ASN A 288 3.68 4.52 5.92
C ASN A 288 4.38 3.42 5.13
N LEU A 289 4.97 3.76 3.98
CA LEU A 289 5.51 2.78 3.05
C LEU A 289 6.98 3.08 2.73
N VAL A 290 7.81 2.07 2.87
CA VAL A 290 9.24 2.11 2.57
C VAL A 290 9.53 1.08 1.50
N TYR A 291 9.89 1.51 0.31
CA TYR A 291 10.42 0.62 -0.72
C TYR A 291 11.94 0.47 -0.55
N GLY A 292 12.40 -0.77 -0.62
CA GLY A 292 13.80 -1.14 -0.76
C GLY A 292 14.28 -0.97 -2.20
N ARG A 293 15.59 -1.13 -2.43
CA ARG A 293 16.19 -0.98 -3.77
C ARG A 293 15.65 -2.06 -4.72
N GLY A 294 15.04 -1.66 -5.84
CA GLY A 294 14.47 -2.56 -6.84
C GLY A 294 13.91 -1.83 -8.06
N ASN A 295 13.74 -2.56 -9.17
CA ASN A 295 13.13 -2.06 -10.42
C ASN A 295 11.63 -2.40 -10.45
N ASP A 296 10.90 -1.94 -9.43
CA ASP A 296 9.47 -2.21 -9.33
C ASP A 296 8.70 -1.18 -10.17
N ASN A 297 7.98 -1.62 -11.20
CA ASN A 297 7.21 -0.74 -12.09
C ASN A 297 5.69 -0.82 -11.82
N SER A 298 5.27 -1.51 -10.77
CA SER A 298 3.86 -1.78 -10.52
C SER A 298 3.13 -0.57 -9.89
N PRO A 299 1.79 -0.53 -9.98
CA PRO A 299 1.01 0.57 -9.41
C PRO A 299 1.00 0.57 -7.88
N LEU A 300 1.08 1.78 -7.32
CA LEU A 300 0.83 2.06 -5.90
C LEU A 300 -0.39 2.97 -5.79
N ASN A 301 -1.45 2.48 -5.18
CA ASN A 301 -2.67 3.22 -4.91
C ASN A 301 -2.88 3.35 -3.40
N VAL A 302 -3.13 4.57 -2.92
CA VAL A 302 -3.48 4.80 -1.51
C VAL A 302 -4.71 5.69 -1.40
N ASN A 303 -5.77 5.19 -0.75
CA ASN A 303 -6.96 5.96 -0.43
C ASN A 303 -6.92 6.39 1.05
N GLY A 304 -6.32 7.55 1.31
CA GLY A 304 -6.06 8.08 2.64
C GLY A 304 -4.71 8.79 2.71
N ASN A 305 -4.23 9.07 3.92
CA ASN A 305 -2.97 9.79 4.09
C ASN A 305 -1.78 8.84 3.89
N ALA A 306 -0.71 9.31 3.27
CA ALA A 306 0.47 8.50 2.98
C ALA A 306 1.77 9.19 3.39
N THR A 307 2.73 8.42 3.89
CA THR A 307 4.16 8.78 3.94
C THR A 307 4.92 7.70 3.19
N ILE A 308 5.62 8.06 2.12
CA ILE A 308 6.28 7.09 1.24
C ILE A 308 7.75 7.43 1.09
N SER A 309 8.60 6.40 1.14
CA SER A 309 10.03 6.56 0.92
C SER A 309 10.70 5.44 0.12
N GLY A 310 11.81 5.76 -0.53
CA GLY A 310 12.66 4.76 -1.19
C GLY A 310 12.13 4.23 -2.52
N LEU A 311 11.15 4.92 -3.12
CA LEU A 311 10.59 4.55 -4.42
C LEU A 311 11.61 4.74 -5.55
N GLN A 312 11.78 3.71 -6.39
CA GLN A 312 12.75 3.69 -7.49
C GLN A 312 12.13 3.17 -8.80
N THR A 313 12.19 4.01 -9.84
CA THR A 313 11.92 3.78 -11.28
C THR A 313 10.49 3.40 -11.69
N ASP A 314 10.03 3.93 -12.83
CA ASP A 314 8.87 3.52 -13.67
C ASP A 314 7.49 3.21 -13.04
N GLN A 315 7.28 3.43 -11.74
CA GLN A 315 5.98 3.26 -11.10
C GLN A 315 4.96 4.33 -11.51
N THR A 316 3.68 3.98 -11.37
CA THR A 316 2.57 4.92 -11.33
C THR A 316 2.03 4.95 -9.91
N VAL A 317 1.99 6.13 -9.31
CA VAL A 317 1.51 6.31 -7.94
C VAL A 317 0.27 7.18 -7.94
N SER A 318 -0.83 6.70 -7.35
CA SER A 318 -2.07 7.46 -7.15
C SER A 318 -2.41 7.54 -5.67
N ILE A 319 -2.56 8.75 -5.12
CA ILE A 319 -2.92 8.94 -3.70
C ILE A 319 -4.07 9.92 -3.55
N ASN A 320 -5.11 9.46 -2.84
CA ASN A 320 -6.30 10.23 -2.50
C ASN A 320 -6.31 10.59 -1.00
N GLY A 321 -5.43 11.50 -0.59
CA GLY A 321 -5.32 12.00 0.78
C GLY A 321 -4.02 12.77 1.02
N LYS A 322 -3.75 13.17 2.28
CA LYS A 322 -2.56 13.96 2.61
C LYS A 322 -1.30 13.12 2.44
N SER A 323 -0.36 13.56 1.61
CA SER A 323 0.81 12.75 1.26
C SER A 323 2.15 13.41 1.63
N ILE A 324 3.12 12.61 2.06
CA ILE A 324 4.52 12.98 2.28
C ILE A 324 5.40 12.02 1.51
N PHE A 325 6.30 12.54 0.67
CA PHE A 325 7.28 11.74 -0.07
C PHE A 325 8.70 12.09 0.34
N ASN A 326 9.53 11.07 0.60
CA ASN A 326 10.96 11.20 0.93
C ASN A 326 11.77 10.26 0.02
N ASN A 327 12.76 10.76 -0.72
CA ASN A 327 13.67 9.91 -1.50
C ASN A 327 13.02 9.10 -2.65
N VAL A 328 12.56 9.77 -3.71
CA VAL A 328 11.61 9.19 -4.68
C VAL A 328 11.99 9.45 -6.14
N LEU A 329 12.11 8.39 -6.97
CA LEU A 329 12.29 8.45 -8.43
C LEU A 329 11.09 7.77 -9.12
N ILE A 330 10.13 8.56 -9.66
CA ILE A 330 8.88 8.05 -10.28
C ILE A 330 8.63 8.74 -11.63
N LYS A 331 7.95 8.04 -12.55
CA LYS A 331 7.54 8.53 -13.86
C LYS A 331 6.22 9.30 -13.85
N ASN A 332 5.15 8.74 -13.25
CA ASN A 332 3.82 9.34 -13.19
C ASN A 332 3.31 9.42 -11.74
N LEU A 333 2.83 10.59 -11.33
CA LEU A 333 2.33 10.85 -9.98
C LEU A 333 0.98 11.57 -10.05
N ASP A 334 -0.09 10.88 -9.67
CA ASP A 334 -1.45 11.40 -9.60
C ASP A 334 -1.86 11.63 -8.14
N LEU A 335 -2.17 12.86 -7.76
CA LEU A 335 -2.37 13.26 -6.36
C LEU A 335 -3.64 14.09 -6.19
N ASN A 336 -4.61 13.57 -5.44
CA ASN A 336 -5.92 14.17 -5.25
C ASN A 336 -6.14 14.71 -3.81
N GLY A 337 -5.09 15.20 -3.13
CA GLY A 337 -5.14 15.78 -1.78
C GLY A 337 -3.93 16.64 -1.39
N ASN A 338 -3.99 17.33 -0.23
CA ASN A 338 -2.91 18.20 0.29
C ASN A 338 -1.58 17.44 0.38
N THR A 339 -0.60 17.75 -0.47
CA THR A 339 0.65 16.97 -0.54
C THR A 339 1.89 17.82 -0.22
N THR A 340 2.79 17.31 0.59
CA THR A 340 4.09 17.94 0.91
C THR A 340 5.22 17.01 0.52
N ILE A 341 6.13 17.46 -0.34
CA ILE A 341 7.33 16.69 -0.71
C ILE A 341 8.55 17.34 -0.01
N THR A 342 9.25 16.63 0.87
CA THR A 342 10.32 17.19 1.74
C THR A 342 11.59 16.33 1.83
N GLY A 343 12.72 16.86 1.36
CA GLY A 343 14.08 16.48 1.78
C GLY A 343 14.72 15.23 1.15
N GLY A 344 15.99 15.41 0.74
CA GLY A 344 17.11 14.55 1.12
C GLY A 344 18.40 14.90 0.37
N VAL A 345 19.52 14.42 0.92
CA VAL A 345 20.83 14.51 0.27
C VAL A 345 20.87 13.36 -0.73
N ASP A 346 21.14 13.69 -1.98
CA ASP A 346 21.02 12.79 -3.14
C ASP A 346 19.60 12.33 -3.46
N THR A 347 18.57 13.09 -3.08
CA THR A 347 17.20 12.71 -3.44
C THR A 347 16.40 13.70 -4.25
N ASN A 348 15.71 13.01 -5.13
CA ASN A 348 14.90 13.38 -6.23
C ASN A 348 13.49 13.70 -5.68
N ILE A 349 12.70 14.60 -6.23
CA ILE A 349 12.80 15.03 -7.61
C ILE A 349 14.10 15.86 -7.81
N SER A 350 15.08 15.36 -8.55
CA SER A 350 16.56 15.48 -8.49
C SER A 350 17.16 14.17 -9.03
N LEU A 351 17.05 13.95 -10.36
CA LEU A 351 17.65 12.81 -11.07
C LEU A 351 19.08 12.71 -10.59
N LEU A 352 19.35 11.75 -9.70
CA LEU A 352 20.69 11.60 -9.19
C LEU A 352 21.57 11.21 -10.37
N ARG A 353 22.29 12.21 -10.90
CA ARG A 353 23.16 12.17 -12.07
C ARG A 353 22.54 11.49 -13.30
N GLY A 354 21.90 12.32 -14.13
CA GLY A 354 21.91 12.14 -15.57
C GLY A 354 20.94 11.08 -16.09
N ASN A 355 19.69 11.51 -16.32
CA ASN A 355 19.10 11.23 -17.61
C ASN A 355 18.08 12.31 -17.96
N TYR A 356 18.33 13.08 -19.02
CA TYR A 356 17.53 14.24 -19.43
C TYR A 356 16.14 13.88 -20.01
N ASP A 357 15.71 12.61 -19.90
CA ASP A 357 14.57 12.04 -20.66
C ASP A 357 13.31 11.70 -19.85
N SER A 358 13.29 11.82 -18.52
CA SER A 358 12.07 11.54 -17.73
C SER A 358 11.20 12.80 -17.57
N LYS A 359 10.04 12.81 -18.23
CA LYS A 359 8.96 13.79 -18.01
C LYS A 359 8.18 13.41 -16.76
N SER A 360 8.29 14.18 -15.68
CA SER A 360 7.46 13.98 -14.49
C SER A 360 6.16 14.76 -14.63
N LEU A 361 5.03 14.06 -14.81
CA LEU A 361 3.69 14.64 -14.95
C LEU A 361 2.97 14.65 -13.60
N LEU A 362 2.71 15.84 -13.06
CA LEU A 362 1.82 16.08 -11.91
C LEU A 362 0.46 16.53 -12.42
N THR A 363 -0.60 15.72 -12.26
CA THR A 363 -1.95 16.06 -12.72
C THR A 363 -2.88 16.48 -11.59
N ASN A 364 -3.74 17.48 -11.81
CA ASN A 364 -4.84 17.88 -10.91
C ASN A 364 -4.44 18.19 -9.45
N SER A 365 -3.17 18.49 -9.21
CA SER A 365 -2.62 18.70 -7.86
C SER A 365 -3.21 19.92 -7.15
N ILE A 366 -3.51 19.79 -5.85
CA ILE A 366 -4.06 20.88 -5.03
C ILE A 366 -3.16 21.10 -3.82
N ASN A 367 -2.75 22.36 -3.59
CA ASN A 367 -1.97 22.77 -2.42
C ASN A 367 -0.68 21.94 -2.25
N THR A 368 0.01 21.64 -3.35
CA THR A 368 1.22 20.82 -3.36
C THR A 368 2.46 21.69 -3.24
N THR A 369 3.33 21.38 -2.28
CA THR A 369 4.66 22.02 -2.18
C THR A 369 5.76 21.08 -2.63
N VAL A 370 6.54 21.51 -3.63
CA VAL A 370 7.76 20.85 -4.15
C VAL A 370 8.97 21.70 -3.78
N ASN A 371 9.97 21.10 -3.14
CA ASN A 371 11.21 21.77 -2.76
C ASN A 371 12.42 21.09 -3.40
N ALA A 372 13.39 21.87 -3.88
CA ALA A 372 14.71 21.44 -4.35
C ALA A 372 14.69 20.44 -5.53
N LEU A 373 14.04 20.82 -6.64
CA LEU A 373 13.95 20.01 -7.86
C LEU A 373 15.22 20.13 -8.72
N TYR A 374 15.88 19.02 -9.08
CA TYR A 374 16.89 18.98 -10.17
C TYR A 374 16.44 18.06 -11.32
N GLY A 375 15.79 18.64 -12.34
CA GLY A 375 15.21 17.90 -13.45
C GLY A 375 13.99 18.60 -14.04
N ASN A 376 13.37 17.98 -15.05
CA ASN A 376 12.21 18.53 -15.73
C ASN A 376 10.91 18.19 -14.97
N ILE A 377 9.95 19.12 -14.92
CA ILE A 377 8.61 18.90 -14.36
C ILE A 377 7.54 19.42 -15.32
N ASP A 378 6.54 18.58 -15.56
CA ASP A 378 5.32 18.90 -16.29
C ASP A 378 4.16 18.88 -15.28
N VAL A 379 3.41 19.96 -15.17
CA VAL A 379 2.22 20.04 -14.31
C VAL A 379 1.03 20.33 -15.20
N ASP A 380 0.01 19.48 -15.13
CA ASP A 380 -1.22 19.61 -15.91
C ASP A 380 -2.43 19.72 -14.99
N GLY A 381 -3.05 20.90 -14.94
CA GLY A 381 -4.15 21.18 -14.03
C GLY A 381 -3.73 21.40 -12.58
N GLY A 382 -4.71 21.73 -11.73
CA GLY A 382 -4.51 21.92 -10.30
C GLY A 382 -4.32 23.36 -9.84
N HIS A 383 -4.39 23.60 -8.52
CA HIS A 383 -4.31 24.95 -7.97
C HIS A 383 -3.58 25.08 -6.63
N SER A 384 -3.06 26.28 -6.36
CA SER A 384 -2.36 26.64 -5.12
C SER A 384 -1.05 25.86 -4.89
N ASN A 385 -0.36 25.47 -5.96
CA ASN A 385 0.89 24.73 -5.85
C ASN A 385 2.07 25.67 -5.59
N GLN A 386 3.12 25.17 -4.93
CA GLN A 386 4.34 25.93 -4.62
C GLN A 386 5.57 25.11 -5.04
N PHE A 387 6.44 25.69 -5.85
CA PHE A 387 7.68 25.10 -6.35
C PHE A 387 8.85 25.94 -5.86
N ASN A 388 9.75 25.39 -5.06
CA ASN A 388 10.89 26.12 -4.50
C ASN A 388 12.19 25.48 -4.99
N TYR A 389 13.16 26.28 -5.46
CA TYR A 389 14.50 25.84 -5.89
C TYR A 389 14.47 24.79 -7.02
N ILE A 390 14.15 25.24 -8.24
CA ILE A 390 14.07 24.37 -9.42
C ILE A 390 15.31 24.54 -10.29
N ASN A 391 15.90 23.45 -10.76
CA ASN A 391 17.06 23.41 -11.67
C ASN A 391 16.83 22.37 -12.78
N GLY A 392 16.13 22.77 -13.84
CA GLY A 392 15.66 21.96 -14.96
C GLY A 392 14.40 22.59 -15.57
N ASN A 393 13.81 22.00 -16.62
CA ASN A 393 12.68 22.63 -17.30
C ASN A 393 11.39 22.56 -16.48
N ILE A 394 10.56 23.59 -16.50
CA ILE A 394 9.21 23.59 -15.91
C ILE A 394 8.17 23.90 -16.98
N ASN A 395 7.21 22.99 -17.16
CA ASN A 395 6.04 23.20 -17.99
C ASN A 395 4.80 23.21 -17.10
N LEU A 396 4.05 24.31 -17.09
CA LEU A 396 2.76 24.39 -16.41
C LEU A 396 1.67 24.55 -17.48
N SER A 397 0.78 23.57 -17.60
CA SER A 397 -0.42 23.64 -18.43
C SER A 397 -1.65 23.73 -17.54
N SER A 398 -2.42 24.82 -17.65
CA SER A 398 -3.71 24.97 -16.96
C SER A 398 -3.64 24.79 -15.43
N ALA A 399 -2.50 25.11 -14.80
CA ALA A 399 -2.27 25.01 -13.36
C ALA A 399 -1.92 26.37 -12.73
N SER A 400 -2.32 26.60 -11.47
CA SER A 400 -1.85 27.76 -10.69
C SER A 400 -0.71 27.40 -9.73
N ALA A 401 0.35 28.23 -9.75
CA ALA A 401 1.57 27.95 -9.00
C ALA A 401 2.30 29.20 -8.49
N THR A 402 2.97 29.06 -7.35
CA THR A 402 4.04 29.96 -6.90
C THR A 402 5.38 29.28 -7.12
N VAL A 403 6.18 29.74 -8.06
CA VAL A 403 7.55 29.26 -8.28
C VAL A 403 8.53 30.25 -7.65
N ASN A 404 9.21 29.82 -6.60
CA ASN A 404 10.28 30.57 -5.94
C ASN A 404 11.64 30.00 -6.34
N TYR A 405 12.53 30.85 -6.86
CA TYR A 405 13.92 30.50 -7.17
C TYR A 405 14.06 29.40 -8.23
N PHE A 406 13.66 29.70 -9.46
CA PHE A 406 14.00 28.90 -10.64
C PHE A 406 15.43 29.26 -11.11
N THR A 407 16.34 28.28 -11.18
CA THR A 407 17.79 28.51 -11.31
C THR A 407 18.44 27.89 -12.55
N GLY A 408 17.72 27.06 -13.32
CA GLY A 408 18.23 26.47 -14.56
C GLY A 408 17.12 25.82 -15.38
N GLY A 409 17.34 25.66 -16.69
CA GLY A 409 16.36 25.15 -17.66
C GLY A 409 15.44 26.24 -18.24
N THR A 410 14.46 25.82 -19.04
CA THR A 410 13.42 26.68 -19.61
C THR A 410 12.12 26.60 -18.80
N ALA A 411 11.43 27.72 -18.66
CA ALA A 411 10.07 27.75 -18.12
C ALA A 411 9.06 28.02 -19.24
N ASN A 412 8.06 27.15 -19.37
CA ASN A 412 6.88 27.35 -20.22
C ASN A 412 5.64 27.33 -19.34
N ILE A 413 5.15 28.50 -18.98
CA ILE A 413 4.03 28.63 -18.04
C ILE A 413 2.82 29.14 -18.79
N LYS A 414 1.72 28.38 -18.74
CA LYS A 414 0.40 28.78 -19.20
C LYS A 414 -0.51 28.91 -17.99
N GLY A 415 -0.95 30.13 -17.69
CA GLY A 415 -1.89 30.38 -16.59
C GLY A 415 -3.20 29.60 -16.76
N SER A 416 -3.88 29.30 -15.65
CA SER A 416 -5.21 28.67 -15.62
C SER A 416 -6.27 29.70 -15.27
N GLY A 417 -7.55 29.38 -15.51
CA GLY A 417 -8.66 30.19 -15.00
C GLY A 417 -8.55 30.43 -13.50
N TYR A 418 -8.65 31.67 -13.05
CA TYR A 418 -8.58 32.12 -11.64
C TYR A 418 -7.21 32.01 -10.94
N SER A 419 -6.09 32.04 -11.67
CA SER A 419 -4.74 31.87 -11.09
C SER A 419 -4.01 33.18 -10.79
N ASN A 420 -3.50 33.35 -9.57
CA ASN A 420 -2.49 34.38 -9.27
C ASN A 420 -1.10 33.74 -9.29
N THR A 421 -0.56 33.50 -10.49
CA THR A 421 0.75 32.85 -10.64
C THR A 421 1.86 33.82 -10.23
N THR A 422 2.73 33.40 -9.32
CA THR A 422 3.96 34.14 -8.96
C THR A 422 5.18 33.36 -9.44
N PHE A 423 5.98 33.93 -10.33
CA PHE A 423 7.16 33.25 -10.89
C PHE A 423 8.44 34.06 -10.64
N LYS A 424 9.41 33.49 -9.92
CA LYS A 424 10.73 34.10 -9.68
C LYS A 424 11.83 33.30 -10.35
N THR A 425 12.48 33.88 -11.37
CA THR A 425 13.53 33.23 -12.16
C THR A 425 14.90 33.90 -12.05
N PHE A 426 15.91 33.05 -12.05
CA PHE A 426 17.34 33.33 -12.12
C PHE A 426 17.99 32.53 -13.26
N SER A 427 17.20 32.07 -14.23
CA SER A 427 17.69 31.22 -15.31
C SER A 427 18.66 31.97 -16.23
N LYS A 428 19.60 31.21 -16.78
CA LYS A 428 20.50 31.65 -17.85
C LYS A 428 19.95 31.34 -19.24
N GLU A 429 18.90 30.54 -19.32
CA GLU A 429 18.24 30.12 -20.55
C GLU A 429 16.98 30.95 -20.80
N ASP A 430 16.57 31.02 -22.07
CA ASP A 430 15.36 31.73 -22.46
C ASP A 430 14.10 31.07 -21.86
N SER A 431 13.14 31.88 -21.45
CA SER A 431 11.90 31.42 -20.82
C SER A 431 10.69 32.13 -21.41
N ILE A 432 9.58 31.40 -21.51
CA ILE A 432 8.32 31.90 -22.07
C ILE A 432 7.23 31.81 -21.02
N PHE A 433 6.53 32.92 -20.85
CA PHE A 433 5.33 33.00 -20.04
C PHE A 433 4.14 33.42 -20.89
N THR A 434 3.03 32.70 -20.75
CA THR A 434 1.73 33.09 -21.32
C THR A 434 0.73 33.20 -20.17
N ALA A 435 0.28 34.43 -19.90
CA ALA A 435 -0.69 34.71 -18.86
C ALA A 435 -2.03 34.04 -19.19
N GLY A 436 -2.73 33.60 -18.14
CA GLY A 436 -4.06 33.01 -18.23
C GLY A 436 -5.07 33.98 -17.64
N ASP A 437 -6.17 33.46 -17.07
CA ASP A 437 -7.12 34.31 -16.36
C ASP A 437 -6.69 34.44 -14.90
N GLY A 438 -6.71 35.67 -14.36
CA GLY A 438 -6.26 35.99 -13.00
C GLY A 438 -5.13 37.01 -13.01
N ASN A 439 -4.74 37.52 -11.83
CA ASN A 439 -3.69 38.55 -11.74
C ASN A 439 -2.31 37.89 -11.60
N GLU A 440 -1.48 37.93 -12.63
CA GLU A 440 -0.15 37.31 -12.59
C GLU A 440 0.97 38.28 -12.18
N THR A 441 1.96 37.76 -11.45
CA THR A 441 3.16 38.49 -11.05
C THR A 441 4.42 37.71 -11.43
N LEU A 442 5.21 38.25 -12.33
CA LEU A 442 6.42 37.63 -12.87
C LEU A 442 7.62 38.48 -12.50
N ASN A 443 8.63 37.81 -11.96
CA ASN A 443 9.86 38.44 -11.54
C ASN A 443 11.07 37.67 -12.08
N GLY A 444 11.53 38.10 -13.25
CA GLY A 444 12.78 37.70 -13.87
C GLY A 444 13.96 38.63 -13.59
N SER A 445 13.90 39.52 -12.59
CA SER A 445 15.02 40.43 -12.27
C SER A 445 16.36 39.72 -12.01
N GLY A 446 16.34 38.43 -11.69
CA GLY A 446 17.53 37.60 -11.52
C GLY A 446 18.02 36.86 -12.76
N SER A 447 17.29 36.86 -13.88
CA SER A 447 17.64 36.08 -15.08
C SER A 447 18.66 36.79 -15.98
N SER A 448 19.42 35.99 -16.72
CA SER A 448 20.30 36.46 -17.80
C SER A 448 19.92 35.93 -19.18
N GLY A 449 19.04 34.93 -19.26
CA GLY A 449 18.37 34.55 -20.51
C GLY A 449 17.23 35.51 -20.83
N ALA A 450 16.79 35.53 -22.09
CA ALA A 450 15.69 36.37 -22.53
C ALA A 450 14.36 35.86 -21.97
N PHE A 451 13.54 36.78 -21.47
CA PHE A 451 12.23 36.48 -20.91
C PHE A 451 11.13 37.04 -21.80
N ALA A 452 10.36 36.15 -22.41
CA ALA A 452 9.24 36.49 -23.26
C ALA A 452 7.92 36.32 -22.49
N VAL A 453 7.21 37.41 -22.25
CA VAL A 453 5.94 37.46 -21.53
C VAL A 453 4.84 37.88 -22.48
N TYR A 454 3.79 37.06 -22.54
CA TYR A 454 2.58 37.31 -23.31
C TYR A 454 1.38 37.37 -22.37
N ALA A 455 0.78 38.55 -22.23
CA ALA A 455 -0.44 38.73 -21.46
C ALA A 455 -1.66 38.05 -22.10
N ASN A 456 -2.72 37.87 -21.30
CA ASN A 456 -3.99 37.32 -21.76
C ASN A 456 -4.75 38.34 -22.62
N VAL A 457 -5.39 37.85 -23.69
CA VAL A 457 -6.14 38.64 -24.68
C VAL A 457 -7.62 38.28 -24.76
N ASP A 458 -8.06 37.24 -24.04
CA ASP A 458 -9.40 36.66 -24.15
C ASP A 458 -10.45 37.35 -23.27
N GLN A 459 -10.02 38.18 -22.30
CA GLN A 459 -10.90 38.86 -21.35
C GLN A 459 -11.50 40.13 -21.95
N LYS A 460 -12.77 40.08 -22.38
CA LYS A 460 -13.42 41.13 -23.21
C LYS A 460 -14.31 42.11 -22.42
N THR A 461 -14.71 41.77 -21.20
CA THR A 461 -15.49 42.69 -20.36
C THR A 461 -14.62 43.35 -19.28
N SER A 462 -15.05 44.51 -18.77
CA SER A 462 -14.28 45.25 -17.76
C SER A 462 -14.11 44.54 -16.42
N GLU A 463 -14.99 43.58 -16.11
CA GLU A 463 -14.96 42.79 -14.87
C GLU A 463 -14.04 41.56 -14.99
N GLU A 464 -13.73 41.18 -16.22
CA GLU A 464 -12.96 40.01 -16.62
C GLU A 464 -11.47 40.32 -16.86
N ARG A 465 -11.15 41.60 -17.13
CA ARG A 465 -9.77 42.04 -17.36
C ARG A 465 -8.89 41.79 -16.13
N THR A 466 -7.73 41.18 -16.35
CA THR A 466 -6.80 40.84 -15.27
C THR A 466 -5.50 41.63 -15.36
N ALA A 467 -4.87 41.84 -14.20
CA ALA A 467 -3.65 42.63 -14.10
C ALA A 467 -2.40 41.77 -14.26
N LEU A 468 -1.44 42.22 -15.06
CA LEU A 468 -0.14 41.57 -15.24
C LEU A 468 0.98 42.46 -14.69
N THR A 469 1.76 41.95 -13.74
CA THR A 469 3.06 42.57 -13.37
C THR A 469 4.18 41.70 -13.91
N ALA A 470 5.06 42.24 -14.75
CA ALA A 470 6.20 41.51 -15.30
C ALA A 470 7.50 42.31 -15.17
N ILE A 471 8.51 41.68 -14.58
CA ILE A 471 9.85 42.23 -14.40
C ILE A 471 10.83 41.35 -15.18
N GLY A 472 11.50 41.92 -16.18
CA GLY A 472 12.62 41.33 -16.91
C GLY A 472 13.92 41.37 -16.12
N GLY A 473 14.97 40.80 -16.69
CA GLY A 473 16.29 40.62 -16.10
C GLY A 473 17.38 41.38 -16.84
N SER A 474 18.50 40.69 -17.07
CA SER A 474 19.64 41.24 -17.81
C SER A 474 19.70 40.81 -19.28
N GLY A 475 18.84 39.86 -19.69
CA GLY A 475 18.64 39.46 -21.08
C GLY A 475 17.79 40.46 -21.85
N ASP A 476 17.68 40.28 -23.17
CA ASP A 476 16.83 41.11 -24.03
C ASP A 476 15.38 40.63 -23.94
N ASP A 477 14.61 41.24 -23.04
CA ASP A 477 13.29 40.74 -22.68
C ASP A 477 12.17 41.28 -23.59
N THR A 478 11.13 40.48 -23.81
CA THR A 478 9.94 40.89 -24.57
C THR A 478 8.71 40.84 -23.69
N LEU A 479 8.11 41.99 -23.39
CA LEU A 479 6.94 42.13 -22.53
C LEU A 479 5.74 42.61 -23.35
N THR A 480 4.78 41.72 -23.61
CA THR A 480 3.60 42.00 -24.43
C THR A 480 2.37 42.21 -23.56
N ALA A 481 1.74 43.37 -23.68
CA ALA A 481 0.51 43.71 -22.98
C ALA A 481 -0.72 43.01 -23.58
N GLY A 482 -1.75 42.86 -22.76
CA GLY A 482 -3.01 42.19 -23.08
C GLY A 482 -4.20 43.05 -22.68
N SER A 483 -5.37 42.45 -22.51
CA SER A 483 -6.61 43.24 -22.42
C SER A 483 -6.75 44.01 -21.12
N GLY A 484 -6.08 43.60 -20.04
CA GLY A 484 -6.08 44.25 -18.72
C GLY A 484 -4.87 45.13 -18.41
N ASP A 485 -4.85 45.66 -17.19
CA ASP A 485 -3.80 46.58 -16.75
C ASP A 485 -2.45 45.87 -16.60
N SER A 486 -1.37 46.47 -17.10
CA SER A 486 -0.03 45.88 -17.06
C SER A 486 0.98 46.80 -16.38
N VAL A 487 1.89 46.23 -15.61
CA VAL A 487 3.07 46.91 -15.05
C VAL A 487 4.31 46.17 -15.52
N PHE A 488 5.15 46.84 -16.30
CA PHE A 488 6.34 46.27 -16.90
C PHE A 488 7.60 46.95 -16.39
N THR A 489 8.58 46.13 -16.02
CA THR A 489 9.96 46.53 -15.74
C THR A 489 10.84 45.73 -16.68
N GLY A 490 11.60 46.35 -17.57
CA GLY A 490 12.42 45.64 -18.56
C GLY A 490 13.71 45.08 -17.98
N GLY A 491 14.35 45.77 -17.02
CA GLY A 491 15.68 45.44 -16.54
C GLY A 491 16.79 46.04 -17.42
N THR A 492 17.99 45.45 -17.38
CA THR A 492 19.20 46.08 -17.96
C THR A 492 19.44 45.75 -19.44
N GLY A 493 18.75 44.75 -20.00
CA GLY A 493 18.89 44.35 -21.41
C GLY A 493 18.25 45.32 -22.39
N SER A 494 18.26 44.96 -23.67
CA SER A 494 17.57 45.70 -24.74
C SER A 494 16.14 45.18 -24.86
N ASN A 495 15.22 45.79 -24.13
CA ASN A 495 13.89 45.22 -23.93
C ASN A 495 12.89 45.74 -24.96
N LEU A 496 11.93 44.88 -25.33
CA LEU A 496 10.83 45.18 -26.22
C LEU A 496 9.50 45.17 -25.46
N PHE A 497 8.82 46.32 -25.42
CA PHE A 497 7.47 46.43 -24.86
C PHE A 497 6.46 46.46 -26.00
N ALA A 498 5.62 45.43 -26.12
CA ALA A 498 4.75 45.21 -27.27
C ALA A 498 3.27 45.44 -26.97
N PHE A 499 2.60 46.13 -27.89
CA PHE A 499 1.17 46.48 -27.79
C PHE A 499 0.48 46.21 -29.14
N THR A 500 -0.59 45.42 -29.12
CA THR A 500 -1.43 45.16 -30.30
C THR A 500 -2.80 45.78 -30.09
N LYS A 501 -3.22 46.69 -30.97
CA LYS A 501 -4.39 47.57 -30.79
C LYS A 501 -5.64 46.89 -30.23
N GLU A 502 -6.05 45.77 -30.83
CA GLU A 502 -7.27 45.06 -30.45
C GLU A 502 -7.10 44.24 -29.15
N ASN A 503 -5.87 43.81 -28.84
CA ASN A 503 -5.59 42.96 -27.69
C ASN A 503 -5.51 43.76 -26.39
N VAL A 504 -5.19 45.06 -26.44
CA VAL A 504 -4.98 45.92 -25.25
C VAL A 504 -6.16 46.85 -24.96
N ALA A 505 -7.28 46.67 -25.65
CA ALA A 505 -8.41 47.59 -25.59
C ALA A 505 -9.02 47.71 -24.19
N GLY A 506 -9.04 48.93 -23.64
CA GLY A 506 -9.68 49.25 -22.36
C GLY A 506 -8.80 49.03 -21.12
N GLY A 507 -7.54 48.61 -21.29
CA GLY A 507 -6.54 48.54 -20.23
C GLY A 507 -5.62 49.76 -20.19
N THR A 508 -4.66 49.72 -19.28
CA THR A 508 -3.53 50.66 -19.19
C THR A 508 -2.22 49.92 -19.00
N THR A 509 -1.09 50.54 -19.34
CA THR A 509 0.23 49.96 -19.06
C THR A 509 1.16 50.99 -18.46
N VAL A 510 1.88 50.61 -17.41
CA VAL A 510 2.97 51.38 -16.82
C VAL A 510 4.28 50.67 -17.11
N ILE A 511 5.23 51.35 -17.75
CA ILE A 511 6.60 50.88 -17.90
C ILE A 511 7.46 51.65 -16.89
N THR A 512 8.06 50.94 -15.94
CA THR A 512 8.69 51.56 -14.75
C THR A 512 10.12 52.02 -14.97
N ASP A 513 10.81 51.49 -15.98
CA ASP A 513 12.26 51.63 -16.16
C ASP A 513 12.66 51.75 -17.64
N PHE A 514 11.82 52.38 -18.47
CA PHE A 514 12.08 52.48 -19.92
C PHE A 514 13.45 53.08 -20.26
N SER A 515 13.98 53.99 -19.42
CA SER A 515 15.30 54.59 -19.60
C SER A 515 16.48 53.77 -19.05
N ALA A 516 16.24 52.58 -18.46
CA ALA A 516 17.29 51.73 -17.90
C ALA A 516 18.28 51.23 -18.98
N SER A 517 17.80 51.07 -20.21
CA SER A 517 18.61 50.84 -21.40
C SER A 517 18.24 51.83 -22.49
N ARG A 518 19.23 52.30 -23.24
CA ARG A 518 19.03 53.19 -24.40
C ARG A 518 18.42 52.47 -25.59
N ASP A 519 18.51 51.15 -25.61
CA ASP A 519 18.08 50.29 -26.70
C ASP A 519 16.70 49.68 -26.43
N ASN A 520 16.03 50.07 -25.33
CA ASN A 520 14.64 49.74 -25.08
C ASN A 520 13.72 50.28 -26.19
N GLN A 521 12.77 49.46 -26.64
CA GLN A 521 11.86 49.79 -27.73
C GLN A 521 10.40 49.53 -27.36
N ILE A 522 9.50 50.33 -27.96
CA ILE A 522 8.06 50.12 -27.91
C ILE A 522 7.59 49.62 -29.29
N ALA A 523 7.01 48.43 -29.35
CA ALA A 523 6.37 47.92 -30.56
C ALA A 523 4.86 48.20 -30.55
N LEU A 524 4.39 48.86 -31.61
CA LEU A 524 2.99 49.19 -31.84
C LEU A 524 2.49 48.42 -33.06
N PHE A 525 1.62 47.44 -32.80
CA PHE A 525 1.02 46.58 -33.82
C PHE A 525 -0.44 47.01 -34.11
N ASP A 526 -0.76 47.17 -35.39
CA ASP A 526 -2.11 47.40 -35.92
C ASP A 526 -2.79 48.72 -35.52
N TYR A 527 -1.99 49.73 -35.15
CA TYR A 527 -2.48 51.08 -34.86
C TYR A 527 -2.71 51.96 -36.10
N GLY A 528 -2.39 51.47 -37.30
CA GLY A 528 -2.46 52.27 -38.53
C GLY A 528 -1.43 53.41 -38.58
N LEU A 529 -0.40 53.35 -37.72
CA LEU A 529 0.61 54.38 -37.61
C LEU A 529 1.68 54.23 -38.70
N ASN A 530 2.34 55.34 -39.01
CA ASN A 530 3.57 55.42 -39.77
C ASN A 530 4.48 56.45 -39.09
N ARG A 531 5.70 56.64 -39.59
CA ARG A 531 6.68 57.54 -38.96
C ARG A 531 6.17 58.98 -38.79
N ASN A 532 5.37 59.49 -39.74
CA ASN A 532 4.82 60.84 -39.67
C ASN A 532 3.67 60.93 -38.65
N SER A 533 2.76 59.97 -38.62
CA SER A 533 1.66 59.97 -37.63
C SER A 533 2.16 59.66 -36.23
N LEU A 534 3.19 58.82 -36.06
CA LEU A 534 3.86 58.62 -34.77
C LEU A 534 4.52 59.92 -34.28
N SER A 535 5.22 60.66 -35.14
CA SER A 535 5.80 61.96 -34.74
C SER A 535 4.72 62.95 -34.27
N LYS A 536 3.53 62.92 -34.88
CA LYS A 536 2.38 63.72 -34.41
C LYS A 536 1.86 63.22 -33.07
N LEU A 537 1.70 61.92 -32.88
CA LEU A 537 1.28 61.30 -31.62
C LEU A 537 2.20 61.72 -30.46
N LEU A 538 3.52 61.63 -30.66
CA LEU A 538 4.50 62.05 -29.66
C LEU A 538 4.38 63.54 -29.31
N LYS A 539 4.17 64.41 -30.32
CA LYS A 539 3.95 65.85 -30.08
C LYS A 539 2.66 66.17 -29.34
N SER A 540 1.62 65.34 -29.51
CA SER A 540 0.35 65.49 -28.80
C SER A 540 0.31 64.79 -27.44
N SER A 541 1.31 63.95 -27.14
CA SER A 541 1.45 63.28 -25.84
C SER A 541 1.81 64.29 -24.76
N GLN A 542 1.44 64.01 -23.51
CA GLN A 542 1.63 64.93 -22.39
C GLN A 542 2.35 64.22 -21.25
N ASN A 543 3.04 65.02 -20.43
CA ASN A 543 3.53 64.54 -19.14
C ASN A 543 2.40 64.58 -18.11
N ASN A 544 2.31 63.57 -17.24
CA ASN A 544 1.40 63.60 -16.09
C ASN A 544 1.92 64.56 -14.99
N ALA A 545 1.22 64.62 -13.86
CA ALA A 545 1.60 65.45 -12.72
C ALA A 545 2.97 65.11 -12.08
N HIS A 546 3.47 63.89 -12.31
CA HIS A 546 4.77 63.40 -11.83
C HIS A 546 5.89 63.60 -12.86
N GLY A 547 5.58 64.12 -14.05
CA GLY A 547 6.54 64.32 -15.13
C GLY A 547 6.70 63.13 -16.08
N ASP A 548 5.94 62.04 -15.88
CA ASP A 548 6.01 60.83 -16.70
C ASP A 548 5.29 61.03 -18.03
N ALA A 549 5.86 60.53 -19.12
CA ALA A 549 5.25 60.56 -20.44
C ALA A 549 4.04 59.63 -20.50
N VAL A 550 2.91 60.17 -20.95
CA VAL A 550 1.67 59.41 -21.18
C VAL A 550 1.34 59.38 -22.67
N LEU A 551 1.45 58.20 -23.26
CA LEU A 551 1.10 57.92 -24.65
C LEU A 551 -0.34 57.43 -24.72
N ASN A 552 -1.22 58.26 -25.29
CA ASN A 552 -2.63 57.90 -25.49
C ASN A 552 -2.80 57.22 -26.84
N LEU A 553 -2.97 55.90 -26.83
CA LEU A 553 -3.06 55.02 -28.00
C LEU A 553 -4.52 54.62 -28.26
N GLU A 554 -5.38 55.59 -28.58
CA GLU A 554 -6.83 55.44 -28.82
C GLU A 554 -7.60 54.75 -27.68
N ASN A 555 -7.54 53.43 -27.60
CA ASN A 555 -8.24 52.56 -26.65
C ASN A 555 -7.32 52.02 -25.51
N HIS A 556 -6.06 52.45 -25.46
CA HIS A 556 -5.07 52.06 -24.44
C HIS A 556 -4.21 53.26 -24.04
N SER A 557 -3.70 53.29 -22.82
CA SER A 557 -2.74 54.31 -22.37
C SER A 557 -1.46 53.67 -21.86
N VAL A 558 -0.31 54.16 -22.32
CA VAL A 558 1.01 53.71 -21.86
C VAL A 558 1.71 54.85 -21.14
N THR A 559 2.03 54.65 -19.86
CA THR A 559 2.80 55.59 -19.04
C THR A 559 4.24 55.12 -18.92
N LEU A 560 5.21 55.98 -19.23
CA LEU A 560 6.64 55.71 -19.08
C LEU A 560 7.17 56.44 -17.84
N GLN A 561 7.33 55.71 -16.75
CA GLN A 561 7.75 56.28 -15.47
C GLN A 561 9.17 56.86 -15.57
N GLY A 562 9.35 58.08 -15.10
CA GLY A 562 10.65 58.77 -15.07
C GLY A 562 11.17 59.23 -16.45
N VAL A 563 10.36 59.12 -17.51
CA VAL A 563 10.72 59.55 -18.87
C VAL A 563 9.82 60.69 -19.30
N SER A 564 10.37 61.81 -19.78
CA SER A 564 9.57 62.90 -20.32
C SER A 564 9.22 62.68 -21.79
N VAL A 565 8.07 63.19 -22.25
CA VAL A 565 7.71 63.15 -23.68
C VAL A 565 8.78 63.81 -24.56
N SER A 566 9.50 64.82 -24.05
CA SER A 566 10.59 65.48 -24.78
C SER A 566 11.80 64.59 -25.04
N ASP A 567 11.97 63.53 -24.26
CA ASP A 567 13.12 62.62 -24.35
C ASP A 567 12.84 61.46 -25.32
N LEU A 568 11.59 61.34 -25.78
CA LEU A 568 11.16 60.33 -26.73
C LEU A 568 11.38 60.75 -28.18
N ASN A 569 11.81 59.80 -29.00
CA ASN A 569 11.92 60.00 -30.44
C ASN A 569 11.45 58.76 -31.22
N THR A 570 11.19 58.93 -32.52
CA THR A 570 10.60 57.87 -33.34
C THR A 570 11.48 56.62 -33.51
N ASN A 571 12.78 56.65 -33.20
CA ASN A 571 13.65 55.48 -33.34
C ASN A 571 13.48 54.47 -32.19
N GLN A 572 12.87 54.88 -31.08
CA GLN A 572 12.53 54.01 -29.95
C GLN A 572 11.23 53.23 -30.18
N PHE A 573 10.62 53.37 -31.37
CA PHE A 573 9.34 52.76 -31.69
C PHE A 573 9.48 51.87 -32.93
N PHE A 574 9.00 50.65 -32.81
CA PHE A 574 8.77 49.74 -33.92
C PHE A 574 7.28 49.78 -34.28
N ILE A 575 6.95 50.01 -35.55
CA ILE A 575 5.55 50.07 -36.00
C ILE A 575 5.33 48.99 -37.05
N TYR A 576 4.29 48.20 -36.85
CA TYR A 576 3.85 47.19 -37.80
C TYR A 576 2.33 47.24 -37.94
N ASN A 577 1.84 47.13 -39.17
CA ASN A 577 0.40 47.04 -39.45
C ASN A 577 0.19 45.84 -40.38
N ASN A 578 -0.56 44.85 -39.92
CA ASN A 578 -1.15 43.81 -40.75
C ASN A 578 -2.03 44.49 -41.79
N LYS A 579 -1.77 44.21 -43.07
CA LYS A 579 -2.56 44.75 -44.19
C LYS A 579 -3.80 43.94 -44.47
#